data_AF-A0A7W1B925-F1
#
_entry.id   AF-A0A7W1B925-F1
#
_cell.length_a   1.000
_cell.length_b   1.000
_cell.length_c   1.000
_cell.angle_alpha   90.00
_cell.angle_beta   90.00
_cell.angle_gamma   90.00
#
_symmetry.space_group_name_H-M   'P 1'
#
loop_
_entity.id
_entity.type
_entity.pdbx_description
1 polymer ?
#
loop_
_entity_poly.entity_id
_entity_poly.type
_entity_poly.pdbx_seq_one_letter_code
_entity_poly.pdbx_strand_id
1 'polypeptide(L)'
;LRLVAAGNVTPWLVAGTLRQLVTQHGTLGHTLPRLREERIAFPPAATAIVCSDGLRSRWSFDRYPELLARHAETISAVLWRDFVRGRDDATAVVLREARTRQGTVPG
;
A
#
# COMPACT_ATOMS: atom_id res chain seq x y z
N LEU A 1 -2.02 4.23 12.02
CA LEU A 1 -2.90 3.87 10.88
C LEU A 1 -4.04 2.99 11.41
N ARG A 2 -5.30 3.28 11.03
CA ARG A 2 -6.45 2.37 11.25
C ARG A 2 -6.80 1.76 9.89
N LEU A 3 -6.86 0.44 9.82
CA LEU A 3 -7.12 -0.29 8.59
C LEU A 3 -8.33 -1.20 8.76
N VAL A 4 -9.24 -1.15 7.79
CA VAL A 4 -10.29 -2.15 7.58
C VAL A 4 -10.19 -2.56 6.12
N ALA A 5 -9.96 -3.84 5.88
CA ALA A 5 -9.79 -4.39 4.54
C ALA A 5 -10.62 -5.68 4.43
N ALA A 6 -11.42 -5.78 3.37
CA ALA A 6 -12.28 -6.91 3.09
C ALA A 6 -12.19 -7.32 1.61
N GLY A 7 -12.46 -8.58 1.33
CA GLY A 7 -12.36 -9.12 -0.03
C GLY A 7 -10.92 -9.32 -0.48
N ASN A 8 -10.65 -9.11 -1.76
CA ASN A 8 -9.39 -9.48 -2.43
C ASN A 8 -8.37 -8.33 -2.51
N VAL A 9 -8.32 -7.48 -1.50
CA VAL A 9 -7.27 -6.45 -1.39
C VAL A 9 -6.11 -6.98 -0.55
N THR A 10 -4.90 -6.53 -0.84
CA THR A 10 -3.69 -6.87 -0.09
C THR A 10 -2.99 -5.60 0.40
N PRO A 11 -3.11 -5.27 1.70
CA PRO A 11 -2.43 -4.18 2.35
C PRO A 11 -1.02 -4.60 2.80
N TRP A 12 -0.09 -3.67 2.67
CA TRP A 12 1.31 -3.79 3.05
C TRP A 12 1.73 -2.56 3.85
N LEU A 13 2.61 -2.77 4.84
CA LEU A 13 3.32 -1.72 5.55
C LEU A 13 4.81 -1.84 5.26
N VAL A 14 5.42 -0.73 4.90
CA VAL A 14 6.87 -0.56 4.77
C VAL A 14 7.34 0.36 5.89
N ALA A 15 8.11 -0.19 6.82
CA ALA A 15 8.72 0.56 7.93
C ALA A 15 10.02 -0.15 8.36
N GLY A 16 11.10 0.07 7.60
CA GLY A 16 12.36 -0.67 7.73
C GLY A 16 12.31 -2.11 7.19
N THR A 17 11.15 -2.76 7.30
CA THR A 17 10.83 -4.04 6.66
C THR A 17 9.51 -3.94 5.89
N LEU A 18 9.34 -4.79 4.87
CA LEU A 18 8.08 -4.97 4.15
C LEU A 18 7.24 -6.05 4.87
N ARG A 19 6.07 -5.67 5.38
CA ARG A 19 5.16 -6.57 6.10
C ARG A 19 3.78 -6.55 5.45
N GLN A 20 3.26 -7.71 5.09
CA GLN A 20 1.86 -7.85 4.68
C GLN A 20 0.95 -7.71 5.92
N LEU A 21 -0.09 -6.91 5.80
CA LEU A 21 -1.09 -6.71 6.86
C LEU A 21 -2.27 -7.68 6.65
N VAL A 22 -2.99 -7.97 7.73
CA VAL A 22 -4.04 -8.99 7.68
C VAL A 22 -5.28 -8.44 6.97
N THR A 23 -5.80 -9.22 6.02
CA THR A 23 -7.09 -8.98 5.38
C THR A 23 -8.10 -10.00 5.82
N GLN A 24 -9.35 -9.55 5.95
CA GLN A 24 -10.45 -10.47 6.15
C GLN A 24 -10.96 -10.91 4.80
N HIS A 25 -10.72 -12.17 4.47
CA HIS A 25 -11.28 -12.80 3.30
C HIS A 25 -12.80 -12.89 3.46
N GLY A 26 -13.52 -12.38 2.47
CA GLY A 26 -14.97 -12.48 2.37
C GLY A 26 -15.54 -11.50 1.36
N THR A 27 -16.44 -11.98 0.53
CA THR A 27 -17.11 -11.18 -0.50
C THR A 27 -18.33 -10.49 0.12
N LEU A 28 -18.42 -9.17 -0.02
CA LEU A 28 -19.61 -8.41 0.35
C LEU A 28 -20.81 -8.97 -0.42
N GLY A 29 -21.81 -9.52 0.28
CA GLY A 29 -23.08 -9.98 -0.31
C GLY A 29 -23.43 -11.45 -0.13
N HIS A 30 -22.52 -12.33 0.32
CA HIS A 30 -22.83 -13.74 0.61
C HIS A 30 -22.84 -14.05 2.12
N THR A 31 -21.94 -13.42 2.86
CA THR A 31 -21.91 -13.33 4.33
C THR A 31 -21.14 -12.06 4.62
N LEU A 32 -21.70 -11.09 5.34
CA LEU A 32 -20.92 -9.95 5.81
C LEU A 32 -19.92 -10.48 6.84
N PRO A 33 -18.63 -10.66 6.50
CA PRO A 33 -17.66 -11.07 7.51
C PRO A 33 -17.60 -9.94 8.52
N ARG A 34 -17.53 -10.27 9.82
CA ARG A 34 -17.37 -9.24 10.85
C ARG A 34 -16.08 -8.47 10.57
N LEU A 35 -16.23 -7.27 10.00
CA LEU A 35 -15.14 -6.35 9.70
C LEU A 35 -14.40 -6.02 11.00
N ARG A 36 -13.16 -6.48 11.12
CA ARG A 36 -12.25 -6.08 12.21
C ARG A 36 -11.37 -4.94 11.74
N GLU A 37 -11.35 -3.90 12.55
CA GLU A 37 -10.34 -2.87 12.48
C GLU A 37 -9.01 -3.38 13.05
N GLU A 38 -7.93 -3.17 12.31
CA GLU A 38 -6.58 -3.32 12.80
C GLU A 38 -5.97 -1.94 13.07
N ARG A 39 -5.34 -1.79 14.24
CA ARG A 39 -4.60 -0.59 14.62
C ARG A 39 -3.11 -0.86 14.49
N ILE A 40 -2.47 -0.15 13.58
CA ILE A 40 -1.09 -0.41 13.20
C ILE A 40 -0.24 0.84 13.48
N ALA A 41 0.91 0.62 14.13
CA ALA A 41 1.92 1.65 14.28
C ALA A 41 2.36 2.15 12.91
N PHE A 42 2.31 3.47 12.70
CA PHE A 42 2.68 4.12 11.44
C PHE A 42 3.77 5.15 11.76
N PRO A 43 5.03 4.70 11.90
CA PRO A 43 6.12 5.59 12.29
C PRO A 43 6.43 6.59 11.17
N PRO A 44 7.19 7.66 11.48
CA PRO A 44 7.70 8.57 10.46
C PRO A 44 8.42 7.81 9.34
N ALA A 45 8.26 8.28 8.11
CA ALA A 45 8.75 7.64 6.88
C ALA A 45 8.15 6.25 6.54
N ALA A 46 7.15 5.76 7.30
CA ALA A 46 6.41 4.59 6.89
C ALA A 46 5.61 4.84 5.60
N THR A 47 5.44 3.78 4.82
CA THR A 47 4.59 3.77 3.62
C THR A 47 3.60 2.61 3.73
N ALA A 48 2.31 2.90 3.63
CA ALA A 48 1.27 1.88 3.49
C ALA A 48 0.88 1.77 2.01
N ILE A 49 0.72 0.53 1.54
CA ILE A 49 0.36 0.23 0.16
C ILE A 49 -0.83 -0.72 0.21
N VAL A 50 -1.91 -0.42 -0.51
CA VAL A 50 -3.06 -1.32 -0.65
C VAL A 50 -3.27 -1.59 -2.12
N CYS A 51 -3.32 -2.86 -2.50
CA CYS A 51 -3.51 -3.27 -3.88
C CYS A 51 -4.71 -4.19 -4.03
N SER A 52 -5.42 -4.09 -5.16
CA SER A 52 -6.36 -5.13 -5.59
C SER A 52 -5.62 -6.39 -6.06
N ASP A 53 -6.34 -7.48 -6.21
CA ASP A 53 -5.86 -8.75 -6.78
C ASP A 53 -5.53 -8.68 -8.27
N GLY A 54 -6.00 -7.66 -8.99
CA GLY A 54 -5.53 -7.30 -10.33
C GLY A 54 -4.02 -6.97 -10.39
N LEU A 55 -3.39 -6.68 -9.26
CA LEU A 55 -1.94 -6.59 -9.10
C LEU A 55 -1.37 -7.88 -8.51
N ARG A 56 -0.20 -8.30 -8.99
CA ARG A 56 0.58 -9.34 -8.31
C ARG A 56 0.97 -8.79 -6.95
N SER A 57 0.64 -9.48 -5.86
CA SER A 57 0.81 -8.97 -4.50
C SER A 57 2.15 -9.35 -3.85
N ARG A 58 2.91 -10.28 -4.43
CA ARG A 58 4.24 -10.68 -3.93
C ARG A 58 5.33 -9.85 -4.59
N TRP A 59 5.71 -8.75 -3.94
CA TRP A 59 6.78 -7.87 -4.41
C TRP A 59 8.11 -8.17 -3.75
N SER A 60 9.18 -7.99 -4.51
CA SER A 60 10.50 -7.65 -3.97
C SER A 60 10.84 -6.27 -4.53
N PHE A 61 11.23 -5.37 -3.63
CA PHE A 61 11.73 -4.05 -3.99
C PHE A 61 13.25 -4.06 -4.22
N ASP A 62 13.89 -5.23 -4.23
CA ASP A 62 15.35 -5.35 -4.41
C ASP A 62 15.79 -4.85 -5.79
N ARG A 63 14.90 -4.96 -6.80
CA ARG A 63 15.12 -4.38 -8.13
C ARG A 63 14.95 -2.86 -8.18
N TYR A 64 14.43 -2.27 -7.10
CA TYR A 64 14.17 -0.83 -6.99
C TYR A 64 14.56 -0.30 -5.59
N PRO A 65 15.86 -0.33 -5.23
CA PRO A 65 16.32 -0.06 -3.87
C PRO A 65 15.88 1.31 -3.33
N GLU A 66 15.75 2.30 -4.22
CA GLU A 66 15.36 3.67 -3.86
C GLU A 66 13.86 3.96 -4.02
N LEU A 67 13.05 3.00 -4.49
CA LEU A 67 11.65 3.27 -4.84
C LEU A 67 10.83 3.71 -3.63
N LEU A 68 11.04 3.06 -2.49
CA LEU A 68 10.33 3.35 -1.25
C LEU A 68 10.66 4.74 -0.68
N ALA A 69 11.77 5.35 -1.10
CA ALA A 69 12.12 6.72 -0.74
C ALA A 69 11.38 7.77 -1.62
N ARG A 70 10.90 7.38 -2.81
CA ARG A 70 10.24 8.26 -3.78
C ARG A 70 8.83 8.69 -3.34
N HIS A 71 8.22 9.55 -4.16
CA HIS A 71 6.85 10.01 -3.94
C HIS A 71 5.86 8.85 -4.06
N ALA A 72 4.72 8.97 -3.36
CA ALA A 72 3.67 7.95 -3.38
C ALA A 72 3.18 7.66 -4.82
N GLU A 73 3.08 8.70 -5.65
CA GLU A 73 2.73 8.59 -7.08
C GLU A 73 3.77 7.79 -7.89
N THR A 74 5.06 7.96 -7.59
CA THR A 74 6.11 7.17 -8.26
C THR A 74 6.01 5.70 -7.89
N ILE A 75 5.76 5.41 -6.61
CA ILE A 75 5.59 4.05 -6.11
C ILE A 75 4.37 3.41 -6.78
N SER A 76 3.21 4.09 -6.80
CA SER A 76 1.99 3.56 -7.41
C SER A 76 2.16 3.33 -8.92
N ALA A 77 2.82 4.24 -9.64
CA ALA A 77 3.09 4.08 -11.06
C ALA A 77 3.98 2.85 -11.36
N VAL A 78 5.03 2.62 -10.59
CA VAL A 78 5.89 1.43 -10.76
C VAL A 78 5.13 0.15 -10.42
N LEU A 79 4.33 0.15 -9.34
CA LEU A 79 3.50 -0.98 -8.99
C LEU A 79 2.54 -1.35 -10.12
N TRP A 80 1.87 -0.36 -10.70
CA TRP A 80 0.96 -0.57 -11.82
C TRP A 80 1.69 -1.09 -13.06
N ARG A 81 2.77 -0.42 -13.47
CA ARG A 81 3.53 -0.76 -14.69
C ARG A 81 4.09 -2.20 -14.66
N ASP A 82 4.69 -2.60 -13.53
CA ASP A 82 5.50 -3.82 -13.47
C ASP A 82 4.77 -5.02 -12.88
N PHE A 83 3.62 -4.81 -12.21
CA PHE A 83 2.92 -5.87 -11.48
C PHE A 83 1.44 -6.05 -11.87
N VAL A 84 0.92 -5.33 -12.86
CA VAL A 84 -0.42 -5.56 -13.42
C VAL A 84 -0.53 -6.95 -14.04
N ARG A 85 -1.64 -7.66 -13.77
CA ARG A 85 -1.91 -8.98 -14.36
C ARG A 85 -2.48 -8.89 -15.78
N GLY A 86 -3.12 -7.78 -16.11
CA GLY A 86 -3.69 -7.49 -17.44
C GLY A 86 -4.99 -8.24 -17.78
N ARG A 87 -5.58 -8.98 -16.83
CA ARG A 87 -6.82 -9.75 -17.02
C ARG A 87 -8.01 -9.21 -16.21
N ASP A 88 -7.76 -8.26 -15.32
CA ASP A 88 -8.72 -7.73 -14.36
C ASP A 88 -8.32 -6.29 -13.99
N ASP A 89 -9.23 -5.56 -13.33
CA ASP A 89 -9.00 -4.19 -12.89
C ASP A 89 -7.91 -4.12 -11.80
N ALA A 90 -6.91 -3.27 -12.02
CA ALA A 90 -5.76 -3.13 -11.14
C ALA A 90 -5.74 -1.75 -10.47
N THR A 91 -5.82 -1.74 -9.14
CA THR A 91 -5.77 -0.52 -8.33
C THR A 91 -4.66 -0.62 -7.28
N ALA A 92 -3.87 0.46 -7.14
CA ALA A 92 -2.90 0.63 -6.06
C ALA A 92 -3.12 1.96 -5.35
N VAL A 93 -3.22 1.93 -4.03
CA VAL A 93 -3.24 3.12 -3.17
C VAL A 93 -1.96 3.13 -2.34
N VAL A 94 -1.22 4.23 -2.40
CA VAL A 94 0.02 4.43 -1.64
C VAL A 94 -0.17 5.61 -0.71
N LEU A 95 0.01 5.38 0.58
CA LEU A 95 -0.14 6.34 1.66
C LEU A 95 1.19 6.51 2.37
N ARG A 96 1.58 7.76 2.61
CA ARG A 96 2.77 8.12 3.40
C ARG A 96 2.51 9.43 4.12
N GLU A 97 3.22 9.68 5.21
CA GLU A 97 3.18 11.01 5.81
C GLU A 97 3.68 12.07 4.81
N ALA A 98 2.95 13.17 4.72
CA ALA A 98 3.37 14.30 3.93
C ALA A 98 4.71 14.79 4.50
N ARG A 99 5.77 14.78 3.67
CA ARG A 99 6.97 15.52 4.03
C ARG A 99 6.59 16.98 3.98
N THR A 100 6.58 17.66 5.13
CA THR A 100 6.49 19.12 5.16
C THR A 100 7.58 19.65 4.26
N ARG A 101 7.20 20.31 3.16
CA ARG A 101 8.17 21.05 2.34
C ARG A 101 8.72 22.13 3.27
N GLN A 102 9.96 21.97 3.74
CA GLN A 102 10.67 23.10 4.32
C GLN A 102 10.80 24.12 3.19
N GLY A 103 10.01 25.19 3.27
CA GLY A 103 10.20 26.35 2.42
C GLY A 103 11.57 26.92 2.73
N THR A 104 12.46 26.91 1.74
CA THR A 104 13.65 27.74 1.76
C THR A 104 13.17 29.18 1.86
N VAL A 105 13.35 29.82 3.02
CA VAL A 105 13.28 31.28 3.13
C VAL A 105 14.54 31.78 2.42
N PRO A 106 14.44 32.51 1.29
CA PRO A 106 15.59 33.25 0.77
C PRO A 106 15.90 34.35 1.78
N GLY A 107 17.16 34.39 2.23
CA GLY A 107 17.72 35.53 2.95
C GLY A 107 17.99 36.72 2.05
#